data_AF-A0A1V4YPM7-F1
#
_entry.id   AF-A0A1V4YPM7-F1
#
_cell.length_a   1.000
_cell.length_b   1.000
_cell.length_c   1.000
_cell.angle_alpha   90.00
_cell.angle_beta   90.00
_cell.angle_gamma   90.00
#
_symmetry.space_group_name_H-M   'P 1'
#
loop_
_entity.id
_entity.type
_entity.pdbx_description
1 polymer ?
#
loop_
_entity_poly.entity_id
_entity_poly.type
_entity_poly.pdbx_seq_one_letter_code
_entity_poly.pdbx_strand_id
1 'polypeptide(L)'
;MTDWKAVALGSIINAVLTIVLLLAVFPLFFLGPLLGGLLTAYLSREYPDFDEKDGAVSGALSGIIGGIIIGLLFIFGFGALSAVIGLIFTQVGLVAGTITIIVGVFITVLTVFIGAVLGAIGGVIGSALRSDETRRPA
;
A
#
# COMPACT_ATOMS: atom_id res chain seq x y z
N MET A 1 -8.79 3.74 19.41
CA MET A 1 -8.02 2.50 19.17
C MET A 1 -8.18 2.08 17.72
N THR A 2 -7.12 2.19 16.92
CA THR A 2 -7.15 2.00 15.47
C THR A 2 -7.96 0.77 15.04
N ASP A 3 -8.91 0.94 14.12
CA ASP A 3 -9.66 -0.16 13.54
C ASP A 3 -8.80 -0.98 12.57
N TRP A 4 -8.13 -2.00 13.11
CA TRP A 4 -7.24 -2.88 12.35
C TRP A 4 -7.92 -3.61 11.20
N LYS A 5 -9.25 -3.81 11.24
CA LYS A 5 -9.96 -4.44 10.12
C LYS A 5 -10.04 -3.49 8.92
N ALA A 6 -10.31 -2.21 9.17
CA ALA A 6 -10.32 -1.18 8.13
C ALA A 6 -8.92 -0.93 7.55
N VAL A 7 -7.89 -0.95 8.42
CA VAL A 7 -6.48 -0.85 7.99
C VAL A 7 -6.09 -2.05 7.12
N ALA A 8 -6.40 -3.27 7.55
CA ALA A 8 -6.10 -4.48 6.77
C ALA A 8 -6.78 -4.45 5.40
N LEU A 9 -8.07 -4.12 5.34
CA LEU A 9 -8.81 -4.04 4.09
C LEU A 9 -8.22 -2.98 3.14
N GLY A 10 -7.97 -1.77 3.64
CA GLY A 10 -7.36 -0.70 2.84
C GLY A 10 -5.97 -1.06 2.35
N SER A 11 -5.16 -1.76 3.15
CA SER A 11 -3.81 -2.19 2.74
C SER A 11 -3.83 -3.22 1.61
N ILE A 12 -4.82 -4.12 1.60
CA ILE A 12 -5.03 -5.09 0.52
C ILE A 12 -5.48 -4.36 -0.74
N ILE A 13 -6.45 -3.46 -0.63
CA ILE A 13 -6.94 -2.67 -1.76
C ILE A 13 -5.83 -1.81 -2.34
N ASN A 14 -5.01 -1.18 -1.49
CA ASN A 14 -3.81 -0.47 -1.88
C ASN A 14 -2.89 -1.37 -2.72
N ALA A 15 -2.49 -2.52 -2.18
CA ALA A 15 -1.58 -3.42 -2.87
C ALA A 15 -2.12 -3.90 -4.22
N VAL A 16 -3.38 -4.35 -4.25
CA VAL A 16 -4.03 -4.87 -5.47
C VAL A 16 -4.16 -3.76 -6.52
N LEU A 17 -4.70 -2.60 -6.15
CA LEU A 17 -4.87 -1.50 -7.10
C LEU A 17 -3.52 -0.99 -7.61
N THR A 18 -2.52 -0.86 -6.74
CA THR A 18 -1.18 -0.42 -7.14
C THR A 18 -0.61 -1.35 -8.20
N ILE A 19 -0.66 -2.67 -7.97
CA ILE A 19 -0.12 -3.67 -8.91
C ILE A 19 -0.91 -3.67 -10.21
N VAL A 20 -2.24 -3.70 -10.14
CA VAL A 20 -3.10 -3.72 -11.34
C VAL A 20 -2.88 -2.47 -12.19
N LEU A 21 -2.87 -1.28 -11.57
CA LEU A 21 -2.68 -0.02 -12.29
C LEU A 21 -1.25 0.14 -12.79
N LEU A 22 -0.25 -0.36 -12.08
CA LEU A 22 1.14 -0.41 -12.55
C LEU A 22 1.25 -1.20 -13.86
N LEU A 23 0.56 -2.34 -13.96
CA LEU A 23 0.58 -3.22 -15.13
C LEU A 23 -0.31 -2.71 -16.27
N ALA A 24 -1.47 -2.13 -15.94
CA ALA A 24 -2.47 -1.75 -16.93
C ALA A 24 -2.24 -0.34 -17.50
N VAL A 25 -1.97 0.66 -16.65
CA VAL A 25 -1.94 2.07 -17.05
C VAL A 25 -0.93 2.86 -16.21
N PHE A 26 0.32 2.90 -16.66
CA PHE A 26 1.33 3.77 -16.06
C PHE A 26 1.02 5.25 -16.37
N PRO A 27 1.08 6.18 -15.40
CA PRO A 27 1.62 6.05 -14.03
C PRO A 27 0.56 5.92 -12.91
N LEU A 28 -0.66 5.42 -13.17
CA LEU A 28 -1.78 5.49 -12.20
C LEU A 28 -1.62 4.64 -10.92
N PHE A 29 -0.52 3.92 -10.74
CA PHE A 29 -0.25 3.07 -9.56
C PHE A 29 -0.32 3.83 -8.22
N PHE A 30 -0.07 5.15 -8.21
CA PHE A 30 -0.19 5.99 -7.01
C PHE A 30 -1.62 6.11 -6.46
N LEU A 31 -2.64 5.74 -7.25
CA LEU A 31 -4.03 5.72 -6.78
C LEU A 31 -4.29 4.60 -5.77
N GLY A 32 -3.50 3.52 -5.79
CA GLY A 32 -3.66 2.41 -4.83
C GLY A 32 -3.54 2.89 -3.38
N PRO A 33 -2.43 3.52 -2.97
CA PRO A 33 -2.28 4.02 -1.61
C PRO A 33 -3.31 5.08 -1.23
N LEU A 34 -3.65 6.00 -2.15
CA LEU A 34 -4.68 7.02 -1.91
C LEU A 34 -6.03 6.40 -1.60
N LEU A 35 -6.51 5.49 -2.46
CA LEU A 35 -7.82 4.86 -2.28
C LEU A 35 -7.83 3.87 -1.11
N GLY A 36 -6.73 3.17 -0.87
CA GLY A 36 -6.56 2.30 0.30
C GLY A 36 -6.64 3.08 1.61
N GLY A 37 -5.96 4.23 1.69
CA GLY A 37 -6.01 5.12 2.85
C GLY A 37 -7.41 5.72 3.06
N LEU A 38 -8.05 6.17 1.97
CA LEU A 38 -9.42 6.69 2.00
C LEU A 38 -10.41 5.67 2.53
N LEU A 39 -10.38 4.44 2.01
CA LEU A 39 -11.28 3.39 2.46
C LEU A 39 -11.02 2.99 3.91
N THR A 40 -9.77 2.96 4.35
CA THR A 40 -9.45 2.72 5.75
C THR A 40 -10.11 3.76 6.67
N ALA A 41 -9.97 5.05 6.37
CA ALA A 41 -10.56 6.10 7.21
C ALA A 41 -12.10 6.14 7.10
N TYR A 42 -12.65 5.93 5.91
CA TYR A 42 -14.09 5.95 5.68
C TYR A 42 -14.81 4.78 6.36
N LEU A 43 -14.20 3.59 6.38
CA LEU A 43 -14.79 2.38 6.98
C LEU A 43 -14.44 2.18 8.46
N SER A 44 -13.53 2.99 9.02
CA SER A 44 -13.14 2.90 10.43
C SER A 44 -14.37 3.05 11.33
N ARG A 45 -14.52 2.18 12.32
CA ARG A 45 -15.64 2.25 13.28
C ARG A 45 -15.32 3.02 14.55
N GLU A 46 -14.16 3.66 14.63
CA GLU A 46 -13.85 4.54 15.75
C GLU A 46 -14.86 5.70 15.76
N TYR A 47 -15.59 5.80 16.87
CA TYR A 47 -16.63 6.78 17.15
C TYR A 47 -16.53 7.11 18.66
N PRO A 48 -16.73 8.36 19.11
CA PRO A 48 -17.24 9.53 18.37
C PRO A 48 -16.17 10.47 17.79
N ASP A 49 -14.93 10.42 18.27
CA ASP A 49 -13.92 11.45 18.01
C ASP A 49 -12.93 11.08 16.89
N PHE A 50 -13.43 10.56 15.76
CA PHE A 50 -12.55 10.22 14.63
C PHE A 50 -12.29 11.46 13.77
N ASP A 51 -11.19 12.16 14.06
CA ASP A 51 -10.81 13.41 13.43
C ASP A 51 -9.85 13.18 12.23
N GLU A 52 -9.55 14.24 11.48
CA GLU A 52 -8.62 14.21 10.33
C GLU A 52 -7.26 13.60 10.69
N LYS A 53 -6.78 13.85 11.90
CA LYS A 53 -5.54 13.27 12.41
C LYS A 53 -5.60 11.75 12.50
N ASP A 54 -6.70 11.19 12.99
CA ASP A 54 -6.87 9.74 13.11
C ASP A 54 -7.08 9.09 11.75
N GLY A 55 -7.77 9.79 10.85
CA GLY A 55 -7.85 9.45 9.43
C GLY A 55 -6.47 9.37 8.78
N ALA A 56 -5.63 10.39 8.97
CA ALA A 56 -4.27 10.45 8.45
C ALA A 56 -3.39 9.30 8.99
N VAL A 57 -3.44 9.03 10.29
CA VAL A 57 -2.67 7.94 10.91
C VAL A 57 -3.13 6.58 10.40
N SER A 58 -4.44 6.32 10.37
CA SER A 58 -4.98 5.04 9.91
C SER A 58 -4.72 4.82 8.43
N GLY A 59 -4.85 5.87 7.62
CA GLY A 59 -4.50 5.87 6.20
C GLY A 59 -3.01 5.62 5.97
N ALA A 60 -2.13 6.24 6.75
CA ALA A 60 -0.69 6.01 6.68
C ALA A 60 -0.32 4.56 7.01
N LEU A 61 -0.93 3.98 8.06
CA LEU A 61 -0.71 2.59 8.43
C LEU A 61 -1.14 1.63 7.31
N SER A 62 -2.31 1.86 6.72
CA SER A 62 -2.79 1.13 5.54
C SER A 62 -1.82 1.26 4.35
N GLY A 63 -1.31 2.46 4.13
CA GLY A 63 -0.27 2.78 3.15
C GLY A 63 1.03 2.00 3.35
N ILE A 64 1.57 2.01 4.58
CA ILE A 64 2.79 1.29 4.98
C ILE A 64 2.61 -0.21 4.78
N ILE A 65 1.53 -0.78 5.30
CA ILE A 65 1.26 -2.22 5.21
C ILE A 65 1.10 -2.62 3.74
N GLY A 66 0.35 -1.85 2.95
CA GLY A 66 0.23 -2.10 1.51
C GLY A 66 1.57 -2.00 0.79
N GLY A 67 2.40 -1.02 1.14
CA GLY A 67 3.77 -0.87 0.61
C GLY A 67 4.67 -2.06 0.92
N ILE A 68 4.58 -2.61 2.13
CA ILE A 68 5.27 -3.85 2.54
C ILE A 68 4.76 -5.04 1.74
N ILE A 69 3.44 -5.20 1.59
CA ILE A 69 2.84 -6.30 0.80
C ILE A 69 3.37 -6.25 -0.64
N ILE A 70 3.34 -5.07 -1.27
CA ILE A 70 3.86 -4.87 -2.62
C ILE A 70 5.35 -5.24 -2.69
N GLY A 71 6.16 -4.75 -1.75
CA GLY A 71 7.59 -5.02 -1.70
C GLY A 71 7.92 -6.51 -1.58
N LEU A 72 7.23 -7.22 -0.69
CA LEU A 72 7.36 -8.68 -0.54
C LEU A 72 6.97 -9.41 -1.83
N LEU A 73 5.87 -9.01 -2.48
CA LEU A 73 5.45 -9.61 -3.74
C LEU A 73 6.50 -9.42 -4.85
N PHE A 74 7.14 -8.26 -4.92
CA PHE A 74 8.24 -8.04 -5.86
C PHE A 74 9.47 -8.86 -5.53
N ILE A 75 9.88 -8.94 -4.25
CA ILE A 75 11.02 -9.76 -3.83
C ILE A 75 10.79 -11.22 -4.17
N PHE A 76 9.61 -11.77 -3.86
CA PHE A 76 9.30 -13.16 -4.18
C PHE A 76 9.14 -13.39 -5.69
N GLY A 77 8.49 -12.46 -6.41
CA GLY A 77 8.30 -12.55 -7.86
C GLY A 77 9.63 -12.52 -8.62
N PHE A 78 10.47 -11.51 -8.37
CA PHE A 78 11.80 -11.43 -8.98
C PHE A 78 12.76 -12.51 -8.47
N GLY A 79 12.60 -12.95 -7.22
CA GLY A 79 13.39 -14.03 -6.63
C GLY A 79 13.14 -15.35 -7.36
N ALA A 80 11.88 -15.67 -7.64
CA ALA A 80 11.51 -16.85 -8.43
C ALA A 80 12.10 -16.78 -9.85
N LEU A 81 12.02 -15.61 -10.52
CA LEU A 81 12.63 -15.41 -11.83
C LEU A 81 14.16 -15.60 -11.79
N SER A 82 14.82 -15.05 -10.78
CA SER A 82 16.27 -15.19 -10.60
C SER A 82 16.69 -16.64 -10.37
N ALA A 83 15.91 -17.42 -9.62
CA ALA A 83 16.17 -18.84 -9.41
C ALA A 83 16.08 -19.64 -10.72
N VAL A 84 15.06 -19.36 -11.55
CA VAL A 84 14.92 -19.97 -12.88
C VAL A 84 16.10 -19.62 -13.79
N ILE A 85 16.54 -18.36 -13.79
CA ILE A 85 17.72 -17.93 -14.56
C ILE A 85 18.97 -18.65 -14.05
N GLY A 86 19.14 -18.78 -12.73
CA GLY A 86 20.30 -19.44 -12.13
C GLY A 86 20.40 -20.94 -12.42
N LEU A 87 19.27 -21.62 -12.64
CA LEU A 87 19.24 -23.00 -13.12
C LEU A 87 19.83 -23.15 -14.52
N ILE A 88 19.64 -22.15 -15.40
CA ILE A 88 20.11 -22.17 -16.79
C ILE A 88 21.53 -21.60 -16.90
N PHE A 89 21.84 -20.55 -16.15
CA PHE A 89 23.11 -19.82 -16.19
C PHE A 89 23.66 -19.62 -14.77
N THR A 90 24.43 -20.60 -14.27
CA THR A 90 24.84 -20.67 -12.86
C THR A 90 25.65 -19.44 -12.38
N GLN A 91 26.55 -18.90 -13.22
CA GLN A 91 27.32 -17.70 -12.88
C GLN A 91 26.46 -16.42 -12.90
N VAL A 92 25.41 -16.38 -13.71
CA VAL A 92 24.48 -15.24 -13.81
C VAL A 92 23.45 -15.29 -12.67
N GLY A 93 23.07 -16.49 -12.22
CA GLY A 93 22.08 -16.70 -11.16
C GLY A 93 22.44 -16.06 -9.82
N LEU A 94 23.70 -16.19 -9.39
CA LEU A 94 24.17 -15.57 -8.14
C LEU A 94 24.09 -14.04 -8.21
N VAL A 95 24.57 -13.46 -9.31
CA VAL A 95 24.55 -12.01 -9.52
C VAL A 95 23.10 -11.50 -9.61
N ALA A 96 22.23 -12.19 -10.37
CA ALA A 96 20.82 -11.86 -10.50
C ALA A 96 20.07 -11.95 -9.16
N GLY A 97 20.37 -12.96 -8.33
CA GLY A 97 19.80 -13.10 -7.00
C GLY A 97 20.19 -11.95 -6.07
N THR A 98 21.48 -11.57 -6.03
CA THR A 98 21.94 -10.44 -5.21
C THR A 98 21.30 -9.11 -5.65
N ILE A 99 21.25 -8.84 -6.95
CA ILE A 99 20.61 -7.64 -7.50
C ILE A 99 19.13 -7.61 -7.11
N THR A 100 18.43 -8.74 -7.22
CA THR A 100 17.02 -8.85 -6.85
C THR A 100 16.77 -8.47 -5.40
N ILE A 101 17.60 -8.92 -4.46
CA ILE A 101 17.45 -8.58 -3.05
C ILE A 101 17.65 -7.07 -2.85
N ILE A 102 18.72 -6.50 -3.42
CA ILE A 102 19.03 -5.08 -3.27
C ILE A 102 17.91 -4.21 -3.86
N VAL A 103 17.52 -4.48 -5.10
CA VAL A 103 16.47 -3.74 -5.81
C VAL A 103 15.12 -3.94 -5.12
N GLY A 104 14.79 -5.16 -4.70
CA GLY A 104 13.54 -5.47 -4.02
C GLY A 104 13.43 -4.75 -2.67
N VAL A 105 14.49 -4.73 -1.87
CA VAL A 105 14.53 -3.96 -0.61
C VAL A 105 14.40 -2.46 -0.89
N PHE A 106 15.13 -1.94 -1.87
CA PHE A 106 15.05 -0.52 -2.25
C PHE A 106 13.64 -0.11 -2.68
N ILE A 107 13.01 -0.90 -3.56
CA ILE A 107 11.63 -0.70 -4.00
C ILE A 107 10.68 -0.77 -2.80
N THR A 108 10.86 -1.74 -1.90
CA THR A 108 10.03 -1.87 -0.69
C THR A 108 10.10 -0.61 0.18
N VAL A 109 11.29 -0.07 0.40
CA VAL A 109 11.46 1.16 1.17
C VAL A 109 10.73 2.32 0.48
N LEU A 110 10.89 2.47 -0.84
CA LEU A 110 10.20 3.51 -1.61
C LEU A 110 8.68 3.36 -1.56
N THR A 111 8.15 2.16 -1.78
CA THR A 111 6.70 1.91 -1.76
C THR A 111 6.11 2.12 -0.38
N VAL A 112 6.85 1.82 0.69
CA VAL A 112 6.43 2.11 2.07
C VAL A 112 6.35 3.61 2.32
N PHE A 113 7.37 4.38 1.92
CA PHE A 113 7.35 5.84 2.11
C PHE A 113 6.24 6.51 1.29
N ILE A 114 6.15 6.18 0.00
CA ILE A 114 5.10 6.72 -0.89
C ILE A 114 3.73 6.28 -0.37
N GLY A 115 3.61 5.00 0.00
CA GLY A 115 2.40 4.41 0.56
C GLY A 115 1.94 5.14 1.81
N ALA A 116 2.85 5.40 2.76
CA ALA A 116 2.54 6.12 3.99
C ALA A 116 2.00 7.53 3.71
N VAL A 117 2.68 8.30 2.84
CA VAL A 117 2.30 9.70 2.54
C VAL A 117 0.96 9.75 1.81
N LEU A 118 0.83 8.98 0.72
CA LEU A 118 -0.39 8.95 -0.07
C LEU A 118 -1.57 8.32 0.69
N GLY A 119 -1.29 7.30 1.50
CA GLY A 119 -2.26 6.70 2.40
C GLY A 119 -2.76 7.70 3.45
N ALA A 120 -1.88 8.51 4.02
CA ALA A 120 -2.28 9.58 4.94
C ALA A 120 -3.21 10.60 4.27
N ILE A 121 -2.86 11.05 3.05
CA ILE A 121 -3.70 11.97 2.26
C ILE A 121 -5.06 11.35 2.00
N GLY A 122 -5.09 10.10 1.54
CA GLY A 122 -6.33 9.34 1.36
C GLY A 122 -7.15 9.28 2.64
N GLY A 123 -6.49 9.00 3.76
CA GLY A 123 -7.09 8.92 5.08
C GLY A 123 -7.78 10.22 5.52
N VAL A 124 -7.14 11.37 5.32
CA VAL A 124 -7.74 12.69 5.59
C VAL A 124 -9.00 12.92 4.74
N ILE A 125 -8.94 12.55 3.46
CA ILE A 125 -10.10 12.68 2.56
C ILE A 125 -11.23 11.75 3.04
N GLY A 126 -10.91 10.52 3.43
CA GLY A 126 -11.88 9.55 3.92
C GLY A 126 -12.58 9.98 5.21
N SER A 127 -11.84 10.59 6.16
CA SER A 127 -12.43 11.13 7.38
C SER A 127 -13.33 12.34 7.09
N ALA A 128 -12.92 13.23 6.18
CA ALA A 128 -13.73 14.39 5.80
C ALA A 128 -15.06 13.96 5.16
N LEU A 129 -15.03 13.03 4.20
CA LEU A 129 -16.23 12.51 3.54
C LEU A 129 -17.22 11.86 4.52
N ARG A 130 -16.71 11.09 5.48
CA ARG A 130 -17.52 10.45 6.52
C ARG A 130 -18.15 11.48 7.47
N SER A 131 -17.41 12.53 7.80
CA SER A 131 -17.90 13.61 8.67
C SER A 131 -19.03 14.42 8.01
N ASP A 132 -18.95 14.64 6.69
CA ASP A 132 -20.01 15.30 5.92
C ASP A 132 -21.29 14.46 5.86
N GLU A 133 -21.16 13.14 5.71
CA GLU A 133 -22.29 12.20 5.68
C GLU A 133 -23.03 12.18 7.02
N THR A 134 -22.31 12.21 8.14
CA THR A 134 -22.90 12.25 9.48
C THR A 134 -23.52 13.60 9.84
N ARG A 135 -23.07 14.71 9.24
CA ARG A 135 -23.64 16.06 9.45
C ARG A 135 -24.89 16.37 8.64
N ARG A 136 -25.20 15.58 7.61
CA ARG A 136 -26.43 15.72 6.82
C ARG A 136 -27.44 14.65 7.28
N PRO A 137 -28.30 14.93 8.27
CA PRO A 137 -29.47 14.08 8.48
C PRO A 137 -30.35 14.19 7.23
N ALA A 138 -30.71 13.03 6.68
CA ALA A 138 -31.60 12.89 5.53
C ALA A 138 -32.96 13.56 5.76
#